data_AF-A0A2X3F8K7-F1
#
_entry.id   AF-A0A2X3F8K7-F1
#
_cell.length_a   1.000
_cell.length_b   1.000
_cell.length_c   1.000
_cell.angle_alpha   90.00
_cell.angle_beta   90.00
_cell.angle_gamma   90.00
#
_symmetry.space_group_name_H-M   'P 1'
#
loop_
_entity.id
_entity.type
_entity.pdbx_description
1 polymer ?
#
loop_
_entity_poly.entity_id
_entity_poly.type
_entity_poly.pdbx_seq_one_letter_code
_entity_poly.pdbx_strand_id
1 'polypeptide(L)'
;MIHAFGQEIIDFVAGDATAQVKDLALTYLELTALSYPAAAIALIGSGALRGAGTTKIPLLINGGMNILNILISSVLIYGIFSWPGLGFVGAGLG
;
A
#
# COMPACT_ATOMS: atom_id res chain seq x y z
N MET A 1 -3.87 12.66 -17.17
CA MET A 1 -4.77 13.46 -16.30
C MET A 1 -4.01 13.94 -15.06
N ILE A 2 -3.43 13.06 -14.25
CA ILE A 2 -2.70 13.46 -13.03
C ILE A 2 -1.44 14.30 -13.32
N HIS A 3 -0.63 13.97 -14.34
CA HIS A 3 0.47 14.84 -14.79
C HIS A 3 0.04 16.20 -15.38
N ALA A 4 -1.23 16.33 -15.79
CA ALA A 4 -1.73 17.56 -16.42
C ALA A 4 -2.48 18.47 -15.43
N PHE A 5 -3.10 17.90 -14.39
CA PHE A 5 -3.93 18.61 -13.41
C PHE A 5 -3.46 18.45 -11.96
N GLY A 6 -2.31 17.78 -11.73
CA GLY A 6 -1.83 17.45 -10.38
C GLY A 6 -1.50 18.69 -9.54
N GLN A 7 -0.97 19.73 -10.17
CA GLN A 7 -0.71 21.02 -9.51
C GLN A 7 -2.02 21.70 -9.09
N GLU A 8 -3.04 21.76 -9.94
CA GLU A 8 -4.33 22.37 -9.58
C GLU A 8 -5.07 21.60 -8.49
N ILE A 9 -4.95 20.26 -8.48
CA ILE A 9 -5.51 19.43 -7.40
C ILE A 9 -4.83 19.76 -6.07
N ILE A 10 -3.51 19.88 -6.06
CA ILE A 10 -2.74 20.16 -4.84
C ILE A 10 -2.97 21.60 -4.38
N ASP A 11 -3.03 22.57 -5.28
CA ASP A 11 -3.33 23.95 -4.94
C ASP A 11 -4.76 24.14 -4.45
N PHE A 12 -5.73 23.36 -4.96
CA PHE A 12 -7.08 23.36 -4.45
C PHE A 12 -7.19 22.73 -3.04
N VAL A 13 -6.51 21.60 -2.81
CA VAL A 13 -6.60 20.84 -1.55
C VAL A 13 -5.72 21.41 -0.44
N ALA A 14 -4.53 21.90 -0.78
CA ALA A 14 -3.48 22.32 0.15
C ALA A 14 -3.14 23.81 0.03
N GLY A 15 -4.12 24.66 -0.31
CA GLY A 15 -3.96 26.08 -0.69
C GLY A 15 -2.84 26.86 -0.01
N ASP A 16 -2.80 26.91 1.33
CA ASP A 16 -1.83 27.68 2.12
C ASP A 16 -0.54 26.90 2.50
N ALA A 17 -0.36 25.67 2.01
CA ALA A 17 0.81 24.86 2.30
C ALA A 17 2.09 25.44 1.66
N THR A 18 3.21 25.32 2.36
CA THR A 18 4.53 25.74 1.86
C THR A 18 4.88 25.03 0.55
N ALA A 19 5.57 25.74 -0.35
CA ALA A 19 5.92 25.23 -1.69
C ALA A 19 6.62 23.86 -1.66
N GLN A 20 7.45 23.59 -0.64
CA GLN A 20 8.10 22.30 -0.43
C GLN A 20 7.11 21.16 -0.14
N VAL A 21 6.02 21.43 0.58
CA VAL A 21 5.00 20.42 0.89
C VAL A 21 4.20 20.08 -0.37
N LYS A 22 3.90 21.09 -1.20
CA LYS A 22 3.18 20.89 -2.47
C LYS A 22 4.00 20.09 -3.48
N ASP A 23 5.31 20.30 -3.54
CA ASP A 23 6.22 19.54 -4.42
C ASP A 23 6.34 18.06 -4.01
N LEU A 24 6.45 17.80 -2.71
CA LEU A 24 6.38 16.44 -2.17
C LEU A 24 5.02 15.79 -2.45
N ALA A 25 3.92 16.54 -2.29
CA ALA A 25 2.58 16.03 -2.59
C ALA A 25 2.41 15.68 -4.08
N LEU A 26 2.99 16.47 -4.98
CA LEU A 26 2.94 16.22 -6.43
C LEU A 26 3.70 14.94 -6.77
N THR A 27 4.91 14.81 -6.26
CA THR A 27 5.74 13.61 -6.44
C THR A 27 5.02 12.37 -5.91
N TYR A 28 4.40 12.45 -4.73
CA TYR A 28 3.65 11.35 -4.14
C TYR A 28 2.40 10.99 -4.95
N LEU A 29 1.66 12.00 -5.45
CA LEU A 29 0.47 11.81 -6.27
C LEU A 29 0.80 11.13 -7.59
N GLU A 30 1.90 11.51 -8.25
CA GLU A 30 2.37 10.90 -9.49
C GLU A 30 2.84 9.45 -9.27
N LEU A 31 3.59 9.18 -8.20
CA LEU A 31 4.04 7.84 -7.85
C LEU A 31 2.85 6.91 -7.55
N THR A 32 1.85 7.43 -6.85
CA THR A 32 0.63 6.69 -6.53
C THR A 32 -0.19 6.41 -7.79
N ALA A 33 -0.28 7.39 -8.71
CA ALA A 33 -0.94 7.25 -10.01
C ALA A 33 -0.43 6.04 -10.82
N LEU A 34 0.89 5.84 -10.84
CA LEU A 34 1.53 4.69 -11.49
C LEU A 34 1.16 3.34 -10.85
N SER A 35 0.80 3.35 -9.56
CA SER A 35 0.42 2.16 -8.81
C SER A 35 -1.06 1.76 -8.99
N TYR A 36 -1.90 2.67 -9.51
CA TYR A 36 -3.33 2.44 -9.68
C TYR A 36 -3.70 1.27 -10.60
N PRO A 37 -3.04 1.03 -11.75
CA PRO A 37 -3.35 -0.13 -12.59
C PRO A 37 -3.16 -1.47 -11.86
N ALA A 38 -2.08 -1.60 -11.08
CA ALA A 38 -1.82 -2.78 -10.26
C ALA A 38 -2.88 -2.94 -9.16
N ALA A 39 -3.22 -1.84 -8.47
CA ALA A 39 -4.27 -1.83 -7.46
C ALA A 39 -5.66 -2.17 -8.03
N ALA A 40 -5.97 -1.68 -9.24
CA ALA A 40 -7.22 -1.97 -9.94
C ALA A 40 -7.34 -3.45 -10.30
N ILE A 41 -6.27 -4.08 -10.81
CA ILE A 41 -6.23 -5.53 -11.08
C ILE A 41 -6.46 -6.33 -9.80
N ALA A 42 -5.81 -5.94 -8.70
CA ALA A 42 -5.99 -6.60 -7.40
C ALA A 42 -7.44 -6.47 -6.90
N LEU A 43 -8.05 -5.28 -7.03
CA LEU A 43 -9.43 -5.02 -6.64
C LEU A 43 -10.43 -5.80 -7.50
N ILE A 44 -10.23 -5.83 -8.82
CA ILE A 44 -11.08 -6.57 -9.77
C ILE A 44 -10.97 -8.07 -9.50
N GLY A 45 -9.76 -8.61 -9.35
CA GLY A 45 -9.55 -10.02 -9.02
C GLY A 45 -10.20 -10.39 -7.69
N SER A 46 -10.04 -9.55 -6.66
CA SER A 46 -10.69 -9.72 -5.37
C SER A 46 -12.23 -9.69 -5.47
N GLY A 47 -12.79 -8.77 -6.27
CA GLY A 47 -14.22 -8.68 -6.54
C GLY A 47 -14.77 -9.87 -7.33
N ALA A 48 -14.06 -10.32 -8.35
CA ALA A 48 -14.41 -11.46 -9.17
C ALA A 48 -14.41 -12.77 -8.37
N LEU A 49 -13.40 -13.01 -7.53
CA LEU A 49 -13.38 -14.18 -6.63
C LEU A 49 -14.50 -14.12 -5.57
N ARG A 50 -14.91 -12.94 -5.11
CA ARG A 50 -16.08 -12.79 -4.22
C ARG A 50 -17.40 -13.06 -4.95
N GLY A 51 -17.53 -12.60 -6.20
CA GLY A 51 -18.72 -12.75 -7.03
C GLY A 51 -18.92 -14.14 -7.64
N ALA A 52 -17.84 -14.90 -7.85
CA ALA A 52 -17.88 -16.24 -8.44
C ALA A 52 -18.43 -17.34 -7.49
N GLY A 53 -18.90 -16.98 -6.29
CA GLY A 53 -19.46 -17.93 -5.31
C GLY A 53 -18.42 -18.84 -4.64
N THR A 54 -17.18 -18.85 -5.10
CA THR A 54 -16.03 -19.51 -4.46
C THR A 54 -15.37 -18.61 -3.43
N THR A 55 -16.15 -18.05 -2.50
CA THR A 55 -15.66 -17.16 -1.43
C THR A 55 -14.62 -17.79 -0.52
N LYS A 56 -14.53 -19.13 -0.48
CA LYS A 56 -13.57 -19.88 0.32
C LYS A 56 -12.12 -19.69 -0.15
N ILE A 57 -11.87 -19.67 -1.46
CA ILE A 57 -10.53 -19.52 -2.01
C ILE A 57 -9.90 -18.15 -1.69
N PRO A 58 -10.54 -16.99 -1.97
CA PRO A 58 -9.99 -15.68 -1.62
C PRO A 58 -9.94 -15.46 -0.11
N LEU A 59 -10.88 -16.02 0.67
CA LEU A 59 -10.86 -15.91 2.14
C LEU A 59 -9.68 -16.68 2.75
N LEU A 60 -9.41 -17.90 2.28
CA LEU A 60 -8.25 -18.69 2.72
C LEU A 60 -6.93 -18.02 2.31
N ILE A 61 -6.84 -17.47 1.10
CA ILE A 61 -5.64 -16.75 0.64
C ILE A 61 -5.43 -15.48 1.47
N ASN A 62 -6.48 -14.68 1.70
CA ASN A 62 -6.36 -13.42 2.45
C ASN A 62 -6.07 -13.66 3.94
N GLY A 63 -6.71 -14.68 4.54
CA GLY A 63 -6.42 -15.12 5.90
C GLY A 63 -5.00 -15.69 6.03
N GLY A 64 -4.58 -16.52 5.08
CA GLY A 64 -3.22 -17.08 5.03
C GLY A 64 -2.16 -15.99 4.86
N MET A 65 -2.40 -15.00 3.99
CA MET A 65 -1.53 -13.84 3.80
C MET A 65 -1.41 -12.98 5.06
N ASN A 66 -2.51 -12.75 5.80
CA ASN A 66 -2.44 -12.04 7.07
C ASN A 66 -1.63 -12.81 8.12
N ILE A 67 -1.79 -14.13 8.21
CA ILE A 67 -1.02 -14.96 9.14
C ILE A 67 0.47 -14.94 8.78
N LEU A 68 0.79 -15.06 7.49
CA LEU A 68 2.16 -14.93 6.98
C LEU A 68 2.74 -13.55 7.27
N ASN A 69 1.99 -12.48 7.02
CA ASN A 69 2.40 -11.10 7.32
C ASN A 69 2.68 -10.92 8.82
N ILE A 70 1.82 -11.41 9.70
CA ILE A 70 2.04 -11.35 11.16
C ILE A 70 3.30 -12.11 11.56
N LEU A 71 3.53 -13.31 11.00
CA LEU A 71 4.73 -14.11 11.28
C LEU A 71 6.00 -13.42 10.78
N ILE A 72 6.00 -12.95 9.53
CA ILE A 72 7.14 -12.28 8.91
C ILE A 72 7.44 -10.97 9.64
N SER A 73 6.42 -10.16 9.91
CA SER A 73 6.53 -8.94 10.70
C SER A 73 7.09 -9.22 12.09
N SER A 74 6.59 -10.25 12.78
CA SER A 74 7.07 -10.62 14.13
C SER A 74 8.53 -11.07 14.10
N VAL A 75 8.94 -11.87 13.12
CA VAL A 75 10.34 -12.28 12.94
C VAL A 75 11.23 -11.09 12.58
N LEU A 76 10.75 -10.17 11.75
CA LEU A 76 11.48 -8.96 11.37
C LEU A 76 11.61 -7.97 12.54
N ILE A 77 10.58 -7.86 13.38
CA ILE A 77 10.56 -6.95 14.54
C ILE A 77 11.41 -7.49 15.68
N TYR A 78 11.18 -8.74 16.09
CA TYR A 78 11.81 -9.34 17.28
C TYR A 78 13.14 -10.04 16.97
N GLY A 79 13.43 -10.30 15.69
CA GLY A 79 14.57 -11.11 15.30
C GLY A 79 14.37 -12.58 15.66
N ILE A 80 15.27 -13.44 15.17
CA ILE A 80 15.29 -14.86 15.57
C ILE A 80 16.73 -15.26 15.86
N PHE A 81 16.91 -16.10 16.89
CA PHE A 81 18.21 -16.63 17.28
C PHE A 81 19.21 -15.53 17.69
N SER A 82 20.28 -15.30 16.90
CA SER A 82 21.35 -14.35 17.18
C SER A 82 21.23 -13.05 16.37
N TRP A 83 20.13 -12.87 15.64
CA TRP A 83 19.90 -11.68 14.82
C TRP A 83 18.97 -10.70 15.56
N PRO A 84 19.37 -9.44 15.79
CA PRO A 84 18.59 -8.48 16.58
C PRO A 84 17.24 -8.05 15.97
N GLY A 85 16.90 -8.54 14.78
CA GLY A 85 15.79 -8.04 13.98
C GLY A 85 16.10 -6.68 13.34
N LEU A 86 15.18 -6.23 12.49
CA LEU A 86 15.18 -4.90 11.87
C LEU A 86 14.40 -3.86 12.71
N GLY A 87 13.82 -4.29 13.85
CA GLY A 87 13.06 -3.42 14.74
C GLY A 87 11.87 -2.76 14.04
N PHE A 88 11.65 -1.46 14.30
CA PHE A 88 10.54 -0.67 13.73
C PHE A 88 10.54 -0.63 12.19
N VAL A 89 11.72 -0.74 11.55
CA VAL A 89 11.83 -0.76 10.08
C VAL A 89 11.23 -2.05 9.50
N GLY A 90 11.29 -3.16 10.25
CA GLY A 90 10.65 -4.43 9.89
C GLY A 90 9.13 -4.37 9.89
N ALA A 91 8.52 -3.54 10.75
CA ALA A 91 7.07 -3.35 10.81
C ALA A 91 6.50 -2.58 9.59
N GLY A 92 7.34 -1.82 8.88
CA GLY A 92 6.93 -1.09 7.67
C GLY A 92 7.09 -1.89 6.36
N LEU A 93 7.82 -3.00 6.39
CA LEU A 93 8.05 -3.89 5.24
C LEU A 93 7.16 -5.14 5.25
N GLY A 94 6.58 -5.48 6.40
CA GLY A 94 5.85 -6.71 6.68
C GLY A 94 4.45 -6.76 6.09
#